data_AF-A0A7J6FNL3-F1
#
_entry.id   AF-A0A7J6FNL3-F1
#
_cell.length_a   1.000
_cell.length_b   1.000
_cell.length_c   1.000
_cell.angle_alpha   90.00
_cell.angle_beta   90.00
_cell.angle_gamma   90.00
#
_symmetry.space_group_name_H-M   'P 1'
#
loop_
_entity.id
_entity.type
_entity.pdbx_description
1 polymer ?
#
loop_
_entity_poly.entity_id
_entity_poly.type
_entity_poly.pdbx_seq_one_letter_code
_entity_poly.pdbx_strand_id
1 'polypeptide(L)' 'MGSGEEALAIGQSHGTKEHLAIREKKKPEDPIDLNDLKSMRFTRAVIFETSRLATIVNGVLRKTTKDMELNGEFGRFQA' A
#
# COMPACT_ATOMS: atom_id res chain seq x y z
N MET A 1 -22.76 -17.35 -7.19
CA MET A 1 -21.68 -16.68 -6.47
C MET A 1 -20.62 -16.30 -7.48
N GLY A 2 -20.41 -15.01 -7.70
CA GLY A 2 -19.47 -14.51 -8.70
C GLY A 2 -18.04 -14.60 -8.17
N SER A 3 -17.07 -14.79 -9.07
CA SER A 3 -15.63 -14.87 -8.76
C SER A 3 -15.10 -13.71 -7.91
N GLY A 4 -15.76 -12.54 -7.94
CA GLY A 4 -15.43 -11.39 -7.09
C GLY A 4 -15.80 -11.54 -5.60
N GLU A 5 -16.88 -12.24 -5.28
CA GLU A 5 -17.27 -12.49 -3.87
C GLU A 5 -16.32 -13.49 -3.20
N GLU A 6 -15.85 -14.48 -3.97
CA GLU A 6 -14.90 -15.48 -3.49
C GLU A 6 -13.54 -14.86 -3.17
N ALA A 7 -13.04 -13.96 -4.03
CA ALA A 7 -11.80 -13.22 -3.77
C ALA A 7 -11.89 -12.32 -2.52
N LEU A 8 -13.05 -11.69 -2.29
CA LEU A 8 -13.30 -10.89 -1.08
C LEU A 8 -13.31 -11.76 0.18
N ALA A 9 -13.99 -12.90 0.14
CA ALA A 9 -14.04 -13.85 1.24
C ALA A 9 -12.64 -14.45 1.54
N ILE A 10 -11.89 -14.79 0.49
CA ILE A 10 -10.50 -15.25 0.60
C ILE A 10 -9.64 -14.16 1.24
N GLY A 11 -9.76 -12.90 0.81
CA GLY A 11 -8.99 -11.80 1.37
C GLY A 11 -9.29 -11.52 2.83
N GLN A 12 -10.57 -11.54 3.22
CA GLN A 12 -10.99 -11.40 4.62
C GLN A 12 -10.48 -12.57 5.47
N SER A 13 -10.52 -13.79 4.94
CA SER A 13 -10.03 -15.00 5.63
C SER A 13 -8.51 -14.94 5.88
N HIS A 14 -7.72 -14.56 4.87
CA HIS A 14 -6.26 -14.50 4.99
C HIS A 14 -5.81 -13.36 5.91
N GLY A 15 -6.41 -12.17 5.77
CA GLY A 15 -6.11 -11.03 6.65
C GLY A 15 -6.46 -11.31 8.11
N THR A 16 -7.60 -11.96 8.37
CA THR A 16 -8.01 -12.32 9.73
C THR A 16 -7.06 -13.33 10.35
N LYS A 17 -6.68 -14.39 9.61
CA LYS A 17 -5.73 -15.40 10.10
C LYS A 17 -4.36 -14.80 10.41
N GLU A 18 -3.86 -13.94 9.54
CA GLU A 18 -2.57 -13.27 9.74
C GLU A 18 -2.60 -12.36 10.97
N HIS A 19 -3.68 -11.59 11.14
CA HIS A 19 -3.88 -10.73 12.30
C HIS A 19 -3.95 -11.52 13.62
N LEU A 20 -4.71 -12.62 13.64
CA LEU A 20 -4.81 -13.49 14.82
C LEU A 20 -3.46 -14.12 15.19
N ALA A 21 -2.69 -14.58 14.21
CA ALA A 21 -1.37 -15.18 14.45
C ALA A 21 -0.35 -14.20 15.07
N ILE A 22 -0.49 -12.90 14.80
CA ILE A 22 0.29 -11.86 15.48
C ILE A 22 -0.24 -11.62 16.88
N ARG A 23 -1.56 -11.56 17.05
CA ARG A 23 -2.20 -11.31 18.34
C ARG A 23 -1.92 -12.41 19.36
N GLU A 24 -1.87 -13.67 18.94
CA GLU A 24 -1.53 -14.82 19.78
C GLU A 24 -0.11 -14.77 20.37
N LYS A 25 0.81 -14.06 19.72
CA LYS A 25 2.19 -13.91 20.17
C LYS A 25 2.38 -12.77 21.18
N LYS A 26 1.33 -12.00 21.44
CA LYS A 26 1.34 -10.81 22.29
C LYS A 26 0.44 -11.00 23.50
N LYS A 27 0.74 -10.29 24.58
CA LYS A 27 -0.19 -10.24 25.72
C LYS A 27 -1.45 -9.46 25.33
N PRO A 28 -2.60 -9.70 25.98
CA PRO A 28 -3.83 -8.98 25.68
C PRO A 28 -3.68 -7.45 25.79
N GLU A 29 -2.83 -6.98 26.68
CA GLU A 29 -2.53 -5.57 26.93
C GLU A 29 -1.45 -4.99 26.00
N ASP A 30 -0.66 -5.83 25.32
CA ASP A 30 0.38 -5.36 24.42
C ASP A 30 -0.24 -4.87 23.11
N PRO A 31 0.04 -3.62 22.68
CA PRO A 31 -0.47 -3.10 21.42
C PRO A 31 0.20 -3.77 20.21
N ILE A 32 -0.49 -3.75 19.08
CA ILE A 32 0.11 -4.02 17.78
C ILE A 32 1.00 -2.83 17.42
N ASP A 33 2.27 -3.11 17.12
CA ASP A 33 3.25 -2.10 16.78
C ASP A 33 3.59 -2.11 15.28
N LEU A 34 4.49 -1.21 14.88
CA LEU A 34 4.87 -1.09 13.47
C LEU A 34 5.65 -2.31 12.95
N ASN A 35 6.39 -3.03 13.81
CA ASN A 35 7.12 -4.23 13.42
C ASN A 35 6.16 -5.39 13.17
N ASP A 36 5.11 -5.50 13.96
CA ASP A 36 4.02 -6.44 13.70
C ASP A 36 3.37 -6.18 12.35
N LEU A 37 2.99 -4.93 12.08
CA LEU A 37 2.36 -4.55 10.80
C LEU A 37 3.30 -4.83 9.62
N LYS A 38 4.61 -4.63 9.78
CA LYS A 38 5.61 -4.98 8.76
C LYS A 38 5.69 -6.48 8.51
N SER A 39 5.45 -7.30 9.54
CA SER A 39 5.47 -8.76 9.44
C SER A 39 4.22 -9.37 8.79
N MET A 40 3.11 -8.62 8.73
CA MET A 40 1.86 -8.99 8.06
C MET A 40 1.99 -8.87 6.53
N ARG A 41 2.42 -9.95 5.87
CA ARG A 41 2.71 -10.00 4.43
C ARG A 41 1.45 -9.83 3.59
N PHE A 42 0.36 -10.50 3.97
CA PHE A 42 -0.89 -10.43 3.22
C PHE A 42 -1.49 -9.02 3.35
N THR A 43 -1.57 -8.48 4.57
CA THR A 43 -2.06 -7.10 4.79
C THR A 43 -1.24 -6.08 3.99
N ARG A 44 0.09 -6.18 3.97
CA ARG A 44 0.93 -5.30 3.14
C ARG A 44 0.66 -5.46 1.64
N ALA A 45 0.47 -6.68 1.16
CA ALA A 45 0.15 -6.93 -0.24
C ALA A 45 -1.18 -6.27 -0.63
N VAL A 46 -2.21 -6.37 0.21
CA VAL A 46 -3.50 -5.70 -0.01
C VAL A 46 -3.31 -4.19 -0.06
N ILE A 47 -2.60 -3.59 0.90
CA ILE A 47 -2.34 -2.14 0.93
C ILE A 47 -1.67 -1.67 -0.37
N PHE A 48 -0.66 -2.40 -0.85
CA PHE A 48 0.04 -2.03 -2.08
C PHE A 48 -0.82 -2.20 -3.33
N GLU A 49 -1.59 -3.28 -3.43
CA GLU A 49 -2.46 -3.48 -4.59
C GLU A 49 -3.61 -2.47 -4.61
N THR A 50 -4.19 -2.13 -3.45
CA THR A 50 -5.15 -1.04 -3.35
C THR A 50 -4.51 0.29 -3.75
N SER A 51 -3.29 0.57 -3.30
CA SER A 51 -2.57 1.79 -3.70
C SER A 51 -2.26 1.83 -5.20
N ARG A 52 -2.05 0.66 -5.84
CA ARG A 52 -1.80 0.53 -7.28
C ARG A 52 -3.06 0.80 -8.12
N LEU A 53 -4.21 0.33 -7.65
CA LEU A 53 -5.48 0.40 -8.38
C LEU A 53 -6.30 1.66 -8.05
N ALA A 54 -6.24 2.13 -6.81
CA ALA A 54 -7.04 3.21 -6.26
C ALA A 54 -6.15 4.28 -5.60
N THR A 55 -5.14 4.75 -6.35
CA THR A 55 -4.24 5.81 -5.90
C THR A 55 -5.05 7.07 -5.57
N ILE A 56 -4.91 7.58 -4.34
CA ILE A 56 -5.63 8.79 -3.90
C ILE A 56 -5.05 10.05 -4.57
N VAL A 57 -3.76 10.02 -4.92
CA VAL A 57 -3.02 11.14 -5.50
C VAL A 57 -2.80 10.88 -7.00
N ASN A 58 -3.43 11.71 -7.84
CA ASN A 58 -3.36 11.58 -9.30
C ASN A 58 -1.97 11.89 -9.89
N GLY A 59 -1.16 12.67 -9.17
CA GLY A 59 0.18 13.04 -9.61
C GLY A 59 0.91 13.87 -8.57
N VAL A 60 2.24 13.83 -8.62
CA VAL A 60 3.12 14.67 -7.78
C VAL A 60 3.90 15.58 -8.71
N LEU A 61 3.74 16.89 -8.52
CA LEU A 61 4.42 17.89 -9.32
C LEU A 61 5.74 18.30 -8.64
N ARG A 62 6.75 18.61 -9.45
CA ARG A 62 8.01 19.21 -8.98
C ARG A 62 8.30 20.46 -9.79
N LYS A 63 8.69 21.54 -9.11
CA LYS A 63 9.25 22.72 -9.78
C LYS A 63 10.63 22.36 -10.31
N THR A 64 10.83 22.51 -11.62
CA THR A 64 12.17 22.48 -12.21
C THR A 64 12.93 23.71 -11.70
N THR A 65 14.17 23.55 -11.27
CA THR A 65 15.04 24.67 -10.83
C THR A 65 16.06 25.08 -11.89
N LYS A 66 16.17 24.25 -12.94
CA LYS A 66 17.05 24.39 -14.08
C LYS A 66 16.35 23.78 -15.27
N ASP A 67 16.78 24.17 -16.47
CA ASP A 67 16.35 23.52 -17.69
C ASP A 67 16.76 22.04 -17.67
N MET A 68 15.84 21.17 -18.09
CA MET A 68 16.06 19.73 -18.12
C MET A 68 15.47 19.14 -19.39
N GLU A 69 16.20 18.25 -20.04
CA GLU A 69 15.69 17.45 -21.16
C GLU A 69 15.20 16.09 -20.62
N LEU A 70 13.94 15.77 -20.89
CA LEU A 70 13.31 14.50 -20.52
C LEU A 70 12.72 13.88 -21.78
N ASN A 71 13.18 12.69 -22.15
CA ASN A 71 12.72 11.97 -23.36
C ASN A 71 12.79 12.79 -24.66
N GLY A 72 13.78 13.69 -24.80
CA GLY A 72 13.92 14.58 -25.96
C GLY A 72 13.05 15.83 -25.91
N GLU A 73 12.23 16.01 -24.86
CA GLU A 73 11.45 17.22 -24.63
C GLU A 73 12.18 18.13 -23.63
N PHE A 74 12.33 19.40 -24.01
CA PHE A 74 13.04 20.39 -23.21
C PHE A 74 12.08 21.15 -22.28
N GLY A 75 12.18 20.89 -20.97
CA GLY A 75 11.46 21.62 -19.94
C GLY A 75 12.21 22.89 -19.55
N ARG A 76 11.63 24.05 -19.82
CA ARG A 76 12.21 25.36 -19.46
C ARG A 76 11.85 25.82 -18.05
N PHE A 77 12.84 26.36 -17.36
CA PHE A 77 12.68 27.09 -16.12
C PHE A 77 12.10 28.47 -16.41
N GLN A 78 10.91 28.75 -15.88
CA GLN A 78 10.38 30.11 -15.79
C GLN A 78 10.59 30.58 -14.34
N ALA A 79 11.48 31.57 -14.19
CA ALA A 79 11.82 32.18 -12.91
C ALA A 79 10.71 33.14 -12.45
#